data_AF-A0A4U0STB7-F1
#
_entry.id   AF-A0A4U0STB7-F1
#
_cell.length_a   1.000
_cell.length_b   1.000
_cell.length_c   1.000
_cell.angle_alpha   90.00
_cell.angle_beta   90.00
_cell.angle_gamma   90.00
#
_symmetry.space_group_name_H-M   'P 1'
#
loop_
_entity.id
_entity.type
_entity.pdbx_description
1 polymer ?
#
loop_
_entity_poly.entity_id
_entity_poly.type
_entity_poly.pdbx_seq_one_letter_code
_entity_poly.pdbx_strand_id
1 'polypeptide(L)'
;MTHYARGLIDDETFTAVVKTVQGNNPEMAQEMCERIVTEALKFVATGAEHPNAGIAPSRVVDEGWHALILHTKAYTKLCDGLGGYVHHQPQQPDPDRYDPTVITRTTTLMATAGYAPDLELWGSPTEGLALAVAADCQHSPNCEVTCMNP
;
A
#
# COMPACT_ATOMS: atom_id res chain seq x y z
N MET A 1 -8.41 -9.95 -17.37
CA MET A 1 -6.96 -10.22 -17.29
C MET A 1 -6.47 -9.52 -16.04
N THR A 2 -5.74 -10.20 -15.17
CA THR A 2 -5.21 -9.59 -13.93
C THR A 2 -3.87 -8.93 -14.25
N HIS A 3 -3.70 -7.66 -13.90
CA HIS A 3 -2.42 -6.98 -14.05
C HIS A 3 -1.39 -7.56 -13.06
N TYR A 4 -0.16 -7.74 -13.53
CA TYR A 4 0.93 -8.29 -12.73
C TYR A 4 1.62 -7.18 -11.94
N ALA A 5 1.11 -6.87 -10.74
CA ALA A 5 1.63 -5.80 -9.88
C ALA A 5 3.12 -5.94 -9.55
N ARG A 6 3.60 -7.18 -9.38
CA ARG A 6 5.01 -7.46 -9.09
C ARG A 6 5.97 -7.01 -10.21
N GLY A 7 5.47 -6.90 -11.44
CA GLY A 7 6.24 -6.39 -12.59
C GLY A 7 6.34 -4.87 -12.66
N LEU A 8 5.72 -4.12 -11.73
CA LEU A 8 5.82 -2.66 -11.68
C LEU A 8 7.21 -2.18 -11.21
N ILE A 9 7.96 -3.05 -10.54
CA ILE A 9 9.35 -2.82 -10.12
C ILE A 9 10.21 -4.04 -10.49
N ASP A 10 11.52 -3.85 -10.65
CA ASP A 10 12.44 -4.95 -10.92
C ASP A 10 12.67 -5.85 -9.69
N ASP A 11 13.27 -7.02 -9.94
CA ASP A 11 13.42 -8.05 -8.91
C ASP A 11 14.33 -7.65 -7.76
N GLU A 12 15.41 -6.94 -8.06
CA GLU A 12 16.33 -6.42 -7.05
C GLU A 12 15.63 -5.43 -6.12
N THR A 13 14.88 -4.48 -6.71
CA THR A 13 14.09 -3.50 -5.95
C THR A 13 13.07 -4.21 -5.07
N PHE A 14 12.31 -5.15 -5.61
CA PHE A 14 11.30 -5.86 -4.83
C PHE A 14 11.92 -6.60 -3.65
N THR A 15 13.01 -7.35 -3.86
CA THR A 15 13.72 -8.02 -2.76
C THR A 15 14.23 -7.02 -1.70
N ALA A 16 14.70 -5.84 -2.11
CA ALA A 16 15.14 -4.81 -1.17
C ALA A 16 13.98 -4.25 -0.33
N VAL A 17 12.83 -3.98 -0.95
CA VAL A 17 11.63 -3.49 -0.26
C VAL A 17 11.08 -4.55 0.71
N VAL A 18 11.03 -5.82 0.29
CA VAL A 18 10.62 -6.94 1.14
C VAL A 18 11.53 -7.08 2.36
N LYS A 19 12.85 -6.91 2.19
CA LYS A 19 13.81 -6.89 3.32
C LYS A 19 13.56 -5.74 4.28
N THR A 20 13.12 -4.58 3.80
CA THR A 20 12.73 -3.47 4.67
C THR A 20 11.51 -3.83 5.51
N VAL A 21 10.45 -4.39 4.89
CA VAL A 21 9.27 -4.89 5.64
C VAL A 21 9.68 -5.95 6.66
N GLN A 22 10.49 -6.93 6.27
CA GLN A 22 10.95 -7.98 7.18
C GLN A 22 11.85 -7.45 8.31
N GLY A 23 12.69 -6.45 8.03
CA GLY A 23 13.55 -5.81 9.04
C GLY A 23 12.74 -5.06 10.10
N ASN A 24 11.64 -4.42 9.70
CA ASN A 24 10.71 -3.79 10.61
C ASN A 24 9.86 -4.81 11.39
N ASN A 25 9.66 -6.01 10.83
CA ASN A 25 8.80 -7.07 11.36
C ASN A 25 9.55 -8.41 11.47
N PRO A 26 10.53 -8.55 12.40
CA PRO A 26 11.47 -9.67 12.40
C PRO A 26 10.84 -11.07 12.57
N GLU A 27 9.66 -11.15 13.18
CA GLU A 27 8.93 -12.41 13.39
C GLU A 27 8.02 -12.77 12.20
N MET A 28 7.87 -11.88 11.23
CA MET A 28 7.02 -12.08 10.07
C MET A 28 7.70 -12.97 9.02
N ALA A 29 6.97 -13.96 8.54
CA ALA A 29 7.44 -14.85 7.47
C ALA A 29 7.73 -14.04 6.19
N GLN A 30 8.78 -14.44 5.46
CA GLN A 30 9.17 -13.79 4.21
C GLN A 30 8.02 -13.76 3.20
N GLU A 31 7.28 -14.85 3.06
CA GLU A 31 6.11 -14.94 2.17
C GLU A 31 5.05 -13.87 2.48
N MET A 32 4.80 -13.60 3.77
CA MET A 32 3.86 -12.55 4.17
C MET A 32 4.41 -11.16 3.81
N CYS A 33 5.71 -10.92 4.00
CA CYS A 33 6.34 -9.66 3.59
C CYS A 33 6.22 -9.44 2.06
N GLU A 34 6.39 -10.49 1.27
CA GLU A 34 6.21 -10.45 -0.19
C GLU A 34 4.76 -10.13 -0.59
N ARG A 35 3.78 -10.71 0.11
CA ARG A 35 2.35 -10.39 -0.07
C ARG A 35 2.06 -8.92 0.25
N ILE A 36 2.58 -8.42 1.38
CA ILE A 36 2.43 -7.01 1.81
C ILE A 36 2.97 -6.04 0.75
N VAL A 37 4.20 -6.26 0.27
CA VAL A 37 4.79 -5.40 -0.77
C VAL A 37 3.99 -5.49 -2.07
N THR A 38 3.49 -6.67 -2.43
CA THR A 38 2.66 -6.85 -3.62
C THR A 38 1.33 -6.10 -3.52
N GLU A 39 0.66 -6.12 -2.38
CA GLU A 39 -0.57 -5.33 -2.16
C GLU A 39 -0.29 -3.82 -2.16
N ALA A 40 0.85 -3.39 -1.61
CA ALA A 40 1.25 -1.98 -1.64
C ALA A 40 1.47 -1.48 -3.08
N LEU A 41 2.08 -2.28 -3.95
CA LEU A 41 2.22 -1.96 -5.37
C LEU A 41 0.86 -1.80 -6.08
N LYS A 42 -0.10 -2.68 -5.78
CA LYS A 42 -1.48 -2.57 -6.30
C LYS A 42 -2.16 -1.30 -5.80
N PHE A 43 -1.98 -0.97 -4.52
CA PHE A 43 -2.53 0.26 -3.93
C PHE A 43 -1.97 1.51 -4.61
N VAL A 44 -0.65 1.61 -4.78
CA VAL A 44 0.00 2.76 -5.44
C VAL A 44 -0.46 2.88 -6.90
N ALA A 45 -0.51 1.78 -7.65
CA ALA A 45 -1.04 1.81 -9.02
C ALA A 45 -2.49 2.29 -9.09
N THR A 46 -3.34 1.80 -8.18
CA THR A 46 -4.76 2.21 -8.09
C THR A 46 -4.88 3.69 -7.71
N GLY A 47 -4.05 4.17 -6.78
CA GLY A 47 -4.00 5.57 -6.37
C GLY A 47 -3.59 6.50 -7.49
N ALA A 48 -2.59 6.10 -8.30
CA ALA A 48 -2.17 6.85 -9.46
C ALA A 48 -3.26 6.92 -10.55
N GLU A 49 -4.01 5.84 -10.76
CA GLU A 49 -5.13 5.80 -11.71
C GLU A 49 -6.36 6.61 -11.23
N HIS A 50 -6.54 6.73 -9.91
CA HIS A 50 -7.71 7.36 -9.28
C HIS A 50 -7.36 8.41 -8.22
N PRO A 51 -6.66 9.50 -8.58
CA PRO A 51 -6.08 10.45 -7.62
C PRO A 51 -7.09 11.25 -6.77
N ASN A 52 -8.39 11.20 -7.12
CA ASN A 52 -9.44 11.92 -6.40
C ASN A 52 -10.47 10.97 -5.75
N ALA A 53 -10.18 9.67 -5.67
CA ALA A 53 -11.13 8.68 -5.17
C ALA A 53 -11.24 8.61 -3.64
N GLY A 54 -10.35 9.27 -2.90
CA GLY A 54 -10.31 9.21 -1.43
C GLY A 54 -10.15 7.77 -0.96
N ILE A 55 -9.06 7.12 -1.39
CA ILE A 55 -8.69 5.76 -1.01
C ILE A 55 -7.65 5.78 0.11
N ALA A 56 -7.63 4.72 0.91
CA ALA A 56 -6.62 4.49 1.93
C ALA A 56 -6.26 3.00 2.00
N PRO A 57 -5.00 2.66 2.37
CA PRO A 57 -4.60 1.29 2.60
C PRO A 57 -5.11 0.79 3.97
N SER A 58 -5.14 -0.53 4.17
CA SER A 58 -5.17 -1.09 5.53
C SER A 58 -3.84 -0.84 6.23
N ARG A 59 -3.77 -1.00 7.56
CA ARG A 59 -2.51 -0.92 8.31
C ARG A 59 -1.43 -1.88 7.79
N VAL A 60 -1.86 -3.07 7.39
CA VAL A 60 -0.94 -4.11 6.90
C VAL A 60 -0.34 -3.73 5.55
N VAL A 61 -1.16 -3.19 4.64
CA VAL A 61 -0.69 -2.76 3.32
C VAL A 61 0.13 -1.47 3.41
N ASP A 62 -0.19 -0.61 4.36
CA ASP A 62 0.55 0.64 4.62
C ASP A 62 2.02 0.38 5.00
N GLU A 63 2.32 -0.69 5.74
CA GLU A 63 3.70 -1.13 6.02
C GLU A 63 4.51 -1.32 4.73
N GLY A 64 3.90 -1.97 3.72
CA GLY A 64 4.52 -2.15 2.41
C GLY A 64 4.70 -0.83 1.67
N TRP A 65 3.75 0.09 1.80
CA TRP A 65 3.83 1.40 1.17
C TRP A 65 4.92 2.28 1.81
N HIS A 66 5.04 2.27 3.13
CA HIS A 66 6.15 2.93 3.85
C HIS A 66 7.49 2.38 3.37
N ALA A 67 7.61 1.06 3.27
CA ALA A 67 8.83 0.43 2.76
C ALA A 67 9.14 0.92 1.33
N LEU A 68 8.16 0.96 0.42
CA LEU A 68 8.35 1.52 -0.93
C LEU A 68 8.87 2.96 -0.88
N ILE A 69 8.26 3.84 -0.08
CA ILE A 69 8.63 5.26 0.05
C ILE A 69 10.09 5.43 0.53
N LEU A 70 10.55 4.58 1.46
CA LEU A 70 11.93 4.62 1.95
C LEU A 70 12.95 4.31 0.85
N HIS A 71 12.59 3.52 -0.16
CA HIS A 71 13.38 3.31 -1.38
C HIS A 71 13.13 4.42 -2.41
N THR A 72 13.43 5.66 -2.03
CA THR A 72 12.98 6.90 -2.72
C THR A 72 13.24 6.93 -4.23
N LYS A 73 14.41 6.46 -4.70
CA LYS A 73 14.71 6.38 -6.15
C LYS A 73 13.77 5.41 -6.89
N ALA A 74 13.53 4.25 -6.30
CA ALA A 74 12.61 3.26 -6.86
C ALA A 74 11.16 3.75 -6.80
N TYR A 75 10.77 4.38 -5.70
CA TYR A 75 9.42 4.94 -5.57
C TYR A 75 9.14 6.06 -6.57
N THR A 76 10.13 6.93 -6.82
CA THR A 76 10.04 7.96 -7.86
C THR A 76 9.85 7.32 -9.23
N LYS A 77 10.70 6.35 -9.59
CA LYS A 77 10.60 5.64 -10.88
C LYS A 77 9.26 4.91 -11.05
N LEU A 78 8.75 4.29 -9.98
CA LEU A 78 7.44 3.64 -9.96
C LEU A 78 6.33 4.66 -10.25
N CYS A 79 6.30 5.77 -9.51
CA CYS A 79 5.30 6.82 -9.68
C CYS A 79 5.35 7.47 -11.07
N ASP A 80 6.54 7.76 -11.59
CA ASP A 80 6.73 8.30 -12.94
C ASP A 80 6.18 7.35 -14.01
N GLY A 81 6.43 6.04 -13.84
CA GLY A 81 5.91 5.00 -14.73
C GLY A 81 4.38 4.82 -14.65
N LEU A 82 3.78 5.20 -13.53
CA LEU A 82 2.32 5.20 -13.31
C LEU A 82 1.64 6.51 -13.72
N GLY A 83 2.42 7.54 -14.10
CA GLY A 83 1.89 8.82 -14.57
C GLY A 83 1.53 9.82 -13.48
N GLY A 84 1.96 9.59 -12.23
CA GLY A 84 1.69 10.50 -11.12
C GLY A 84 2.25 10.02 -9.79
N TYR A 85 2.65 10.96 -8.95
CA TYR A 85 3.12 10.66 -7.60
C TYR A 85 1.94 10.36 -6.68
N VAL A 86 2.00 9.25 -5.96
CA VAL A 86 1.03 8.95 -4.89
C VAL A 86 1.61 9.47 -3.60
N HIS A 87 1.17 10.65 -3.16
CA HIS A 87 1.65 11.26 -1.93
C HIS A 87 1.11 10.53 -0.70
N HIS A 88 1.96 10.43 0.32
CA HIS A 88 1.61 9.84 1.62
C HIS A 88 1.70 10.93 2.69
N GLN A 89 0.65 11.03 3.49
CA GLN A 89 0.55 11.95 4.63
C GLN A 89 0.37 11.13 5.91
N PRO A 90 1.43 10.80 6.65
CA PRO A 90 1.31 9.94 7.83
C PRO A 90 0.31 10.51 8.85
N GLN A 91 -0.60 9.65 9.33
CA GLN A 91 -1.56 9.98 10.37
C GLN A 91 -1.38 9.02 11.54
N GLN A 92 -1.33 9.57 12.75
CA GLN A 92 -1.22 8.77 13.98
C GLN A 92 -2.39 7.78 14.10
N PRO A 93 -2.24 6.67 14.83
CA PRO A 93 -3.34 5.76 15.11
C PRO A 93 -4.45 6.48 15.87
N ASP A 94 -5.69 6.27 15.43
CA ASP A 94 -6.87 6.87 16.01
C ASP A 94 -8.08 6.04 15.56
N PRO A 95 -8.79 5.33 16.46
CA PRO A 95 -9.94 4.49 16.11
C PRO A 95 -10.95 5.16 15.19
N ASP A 96 -11.16 6.48 15.36
CA ASP A 96 -12.13 7.25 14.58
C ASP A 96 -11.67 7.49 13.12
N ARG A 97 -10.42 7.17 12.78
CA ARG A 97 -9.89 7.27 11.41
C ARG A 97 -10.13 6.03 10.58
N TYR A 98 -10.43 4.88 11.19
CA TYR A 98 -10.76 3.69 10.41
C TYR A 98 -12.18 3.77 9.87
N ASP A 99 -12.29 3.73 8.54
CA ASP A 99 -13.56 3.66 7.84
C ASP A 99 -13.59 2.40 6.95
N PRO A 100 -14.38 1.36 7.31
CA PRO A 100 -14.48 0.15 6.50
C PRO A 100 -15.08 0.41 5.10
N THR A 101 -15.81 1.51 4.91
CA THR A 101 -16.32 1.91 3.59
C THR A 101 -15.19 2.39 2.68
N VAL A 102 -14.14 3.01 3.23
CA VAL A 102 -12.93 3.39 2.48
C VAL A 102 -12.15 2.16 2.06
N ILE A 103 -11.97 1.17 2.95
CA ILE A 103 -11.31 -0.10 2.61
C ILE A 103 -12.06 -0.83 1.49
N THR A 104 -13.40 -0.88 1.58
CA THR A 104 -14.25 -1.47 0.54
C THR A 104 -14.10 -0.73 -0.79
N ARG A 105 -14.05 0.61 -0.76
CA ARG A 105 -13.81 1.43 -1.95
C ARG A 105 -12.44 1.14 -2.57
N THR A 106 -11.38 1.15 -1.77
CA THR A 106 -10.01 0.88 -2.23
C THR A 106 -9.91 -0.47 -2.92
N THR A 107 -10.37 -1.54 -2.27
CA THR A 107 -10.30 -2.90 -2.82
C THR A 107 -11.17 -3.09 -4.07
N THR A 108 -12.32 -2.41 -4.14
CA THR A 108 -13.17 -2.41 -5.35
C THR A 108 -12.49 -1.71 -6.53
N LEU A 109 -11.83 -0.57 -6.27
CA LEU A 109 -11.08 0.15 -7.30
C LEU A 109 -9.87 -0.64 -7.76
N MET A 110 -9.14 -1.30 -6.86
CA MET A 110 -8.05 -2.22 -7.23
C MET A 110 -8.55 -3.33 -8.16
N ALA A 111 -9.69 -3.95 -7.85
CA ALA A 111 -10.29 -4.97 -8.70
C ALA A 111 -10.70 -4.41 -10.08
N THR A 112 -11.19 -3.18 -10.13
CA THR A 112 -11.57 -2.47 -11.37
C THR A 112 -10.35 -2.13 -12.23
N ALA A 113 -9.24 -1.71 -11.59
CA ALA A 113 -7.91 -1.55 -12.20
C ALA A 113 -7.26 -2.89 -12.58
N GLY A 114 -7.97 -4.01 -12.42
CA GLY A 114 -7.56 -5.35 -12.82
C GLY A 114 -6.53 -6.00 -11.88
N TYR A 115 -6.42 -5.54 -10.64
CA TYR A 115 -5.65 -6.21 -9.60
C TYR A 115 -6.57 -6.98 -8.66
N ALA A 116 -6.39 -8.30 -8.53
CA ALA A 116 -7.11 -9.08 -7.53
C ALA A 116 -6.54 -8.77 -6.13
N PRO A 117 -7.32 -8.16 -5.21
CA PRO A 117 -6.83 -7.85 -3.86
C PRO A 117 -6.68 -9.12 -3.03
N ASP A 118 -5.65 -9.18 -2.20
CA ASP A 118 -5.48 -10.22 -1.19
C ASP A 118 -6.23 -9.84 0.09
N LEU A 119 -7.51 -10.18 0.17
CA LEU A 119 -8.42 -9.69 1.21
C LEU A 119 -8.00 -10.01 2.65
N GLU A 120 -7.11 -11.00 2.86
CA GLU A 120 -6.54 -11.29 4.18
C GLU A 120 -5.74 -10.09 4.73
N LEU A 121 -5.13 -9.30 3.85
CA LEU A 121 -4.29 -8.14 4.19
C LEU A 121 -5.11 -6.85 4.33
N TRP A 122 -6.39 -6.85 3.98
CA TRP A 122 -7.27 -5.66 4.00
C TRP A 122 -8.21 -5.62 5.22
N GLY A 123 -7.86 -6.33 6.29
CA GLY A 123 -8.66 -6.42 7.51
C GLY A 123 -8.68 -5.17 8.40
N SER A 124 -9.43 -5.26 9.50
CA SER A 124 -9.53 -4.23 10.54
C SER A 124 -8.17 -3.93 11.20
N PRO A 125 -7.87 -2.67 11.59
CA PRO A 125 -6.63 -2.28 12.24
C PRO A 125 -6.47 -2.81 13.67
N THR A 126 -7.53 -3.35 14.28
CA THR A 126 -7.55 -3.80 15.68
C THR A 126 -7.55 -5.33 15.82
N GLU A 127 -7.42 -6.07 14.72
CA GLU A 127 -7.55 -7.53 14.71
C GLU A 127 -6.52 -8.17 13.75
N GLY A 128 -6.25 -9.47 13.96
CA GLY A 128 -5.48 -10.29 13.02
C GLY A 128 -4.08 -9.76 12.70
N LEU A 129 -3.71 -9.79 11.41
CA LEU A 129 -2.39 -9.39 10.93
C LEU A 129 -2.06 -7.91 11.19
N ALA A 130 -3.07 -7.04 11.35
CA ALA A 130 -2.85 -5.63 11.61
C ALA A 130 -2.23 -5.36 12.98
N LEU A 131 -2.38 -6.27 13.94
CA LEU A 131 -1.72 -6.19 15.25
C LEU A 131 -0.24 -6.62 15.21
N ALA A 132 0.19 -7.24 14.11
CA ALA A 132 1.52 -7.83 13.96
C ALA A 132 2.46 -6.98 13.09
N VAL A 133 1.98 -5.87 12.52
CA VAL A 133 2.80 -4.95 11.71
C VAL A 133 3.35 -3.80 12.56
N ALA A 134 4.58 -3.38 12.26
CA ALA A 134 5.26 -2.28 12.91
C ALA A 134 4.69 -0.90 12.55
N ALA A 135 4.07 -0.76 11.38
CA ALA A 135 3.40 0.46 10.95
C ALA A 135 2.37 0.95 11.99
N ASP A 136 2.66 2.12 12.56
CA ASP A 136 1.82 2.80 13.53
C ASP A 136 1.11 4.00 12.90
N CYS A 137 0.47 3.77 11.75
CA CYS A 137 -0.33 4.77 11.04
C CYS A 137 -1.78 4.27 10.86
N GLN A 138 -2.74 5.20 10.84
CA GLN A 138 -4.14 4.91 10.55
C GLN A 138 -4.78 6.03 9.75
N HIS A 139 -5.40 5.68 8.63
CA HIS A 139 -5.72 6.64 7.57
C HIS A 139 -7.20 6.96 7.48
N SER A 140 -7.51 8.25 7.55
CA SER A 140 -8.81 8.80 7.14
C SER A 140 -8.89 8.95 5.61
N PRO A 141 -10.10 9.03 5.01
CA PRO A 141 -10.28 9.15 3.55
C PRO A 141 -9.60 10.37 2.90
N ASN A 142 -9.28 11.40 3.69
CA ASN A 142 -8.56 12.61 3.23
C ASN A 142 -7.04 12.50 3.39
N CYS A 143 -6.50 11.30 3.60
CA CYS A 143 -5.08 11.04 3.42
C CYS A 143 -4.80 11.12 1.91
N GLU A 144 -4.60 12.34 1.43
CA GLU A 144 -4.58 12.70 0.01
C GLU A 144 -3.49 11.92 -0.75
N VAL A 145 -3.90 10.83 -1.40
CA VAL A 145 -3.24 10.31 -2.61
C VAL A 145 -3.47 11.33 -3.72
N THR A 146 -2.84 12.50 -3.61
CA THR A 146 -2.90 13.51 -4.66
C THR A 146 -1.83 13.18 -5.69
N CYS A 147 -2.23 12.85 -6.92
CA CYS A 147 -1.32 12.98 -8.05
C CYS A 147 -1.30 14.45 -8.46
N MET A 148 -0.29 15.18 -7.99
CA MET A 148 0.05 16.46 -8.62
C MET A 148 0.97 16.16 -9.80
N ASN A 149 0.51 16.47 -11.02
CA ASN A 149 1.42 16.56 -12.16
C ASN A 149 2.37 17.76 -11.94
N PRO A 150 3.65 17.66 -12.33
CA PRO A 150 4.57 18.79 -12.28
C PRO A 150 4.13 19.96 -13.18
#